data_AF-A0A952EXC5-F1
#
_entry.id   AF-A0A952EXC5-F1
#
_cell.length_a   1.000
_cell.length_b   1.000
_cell.length_c   1.000
_cell.angle_alpha   90.00
_cell.angle_beta   90.00
_cell.angle_gamma   90.00
#
_symmetry.space_group_name_H-M   'P 1'
#
loop_
_entity.id
_entity.type
_entity.pdbx_description
1 polymer ?
#
loop_
_entity_poly.entity_id
_entity_poly.type
_entity_poly.pdbx_seq_one_letter_code
_entity_poly.pdbx_strand_id
1 'polypeptide(L)'
;AFEFLKRGVRINAICPGPTDTPLARANADLWLSFGEDYREATGIQVHQPEQMGNAMAFINSPAARGVNGITLIVDSGHAMASLTNAFPPGKAIMDLITGRVKLDA
;
A
#
# COMPACT_ATOMS: atom_id res chain seq x y z
N ALA A 1 3.71 -6.09 -17.76
CA ALA A 1 4.97 -6.74 -17.32
C ALA A 1 5.54 -7.71 -18.37
N PHE A 2 4.75 -8.66 -18.91
CA PHE A 2 5.22 -9.71 -19.82
C PHE A 2 6.04 -9.23 -21.04
N GLU A 3 5.52 -8.32 -21.86
CA GLU A 3 6.23 -7.84 -23.06
C GLU A 3 7.58 -7.16 -22.75
N PHE A 4 7.67 -6.49 -21.60
CA PHE A 4 8.90 -5.85 -21.15
C PHE A 4 9.92 -6.87 -20.61
N LEU A 5 9.45 -7.97 -20.03
CA LEU A 5 10.33 -9.04 -19.55
C LEU A 5 11.09 -9.69 -20.71
N LYS A 6 10.46 -9.85 -21.89
CA LYS A 6 11.12 -10.33 -23.11
C LYS A 6 12.29 -9.45 -23.55
N ARG A 7 12.34 -8.20 -23.07
CA ARG A 7 13.39 -7.19 -23.32
C ARG A 7 14.33 -7.01 -22.12
N GLY A 8 14.26 -7.88 -21.12
CA GLY A 8 15.07 -7.81 -19.90
C GLY A 8 14.62 -6.76 -18.88
N VAL A 9 13.42 -6.19 -19.02
CA VAL A 9 12.90 -5.15 -18.13
C VAL A 9 11.81 -5.72 -17.21
N ARG A 10 11.97 -5.51 -15.89
CA ARG A 10 10.92 -5.80 -14.90
C ARG A 10 10.07 -4.55 -14.67
N ILE A 11 8.78 -4.75 -14.42
CA ILE A 11 7.83 -3.68 -14.10
C ILE A 11 7.08 -4.09 -12.84
N ASN A 12 7.10 -3.22 -11.83
CA ASN A 12 6.38 -3.38 -10.58
C ASN A 12 5.78 -2.03 -10.16
N ALA A 13 4.83 -2.06 -9.23
CA ALA A 13 4.27 -0.88 -8.59
C ALA A 13 4.35 -1.02 -7.06
N ILE A 14 4.27 0.11 -6.35
CA ILE A 14 3.99 0.12 -4.92
C ILE A 14 2.62 0.79 -4.67
N CYS A 15 1.93 0.35 -3.63
CA CYS A 15 0.70 0.95 -3.13
C CYS A 15 0.94 1.40 -1.68
N PRO A 16 1.34 2.66 -1.47
CA PRO A 16 1.64 3.19 -0.14
C PRO A 16 0.41 3.25 0.76
N GLY A 17 0.61 3.02 2.06
CA GLY A 17 -0.28 3.53 3.10
C GLY A 17 -0.05 5.03 3.37
N PRO A 18 -0.71 5.59 4.39
CA PRO A 18 -0.48 6.96 4.84
C PRO A 18 1.00 7.25 5.03
N THR A 19 1.50 8.26 4.31
CA THR A 19 2.92 8.62 4.29
C THR A 19 3.07 10.12 4.52
N ASP A 20 3.92 10.50 5.48
CA ASP A 20 4.18 11.88 5.86
C ASP A 20 4.98 12.61 4.76
N THR A 21 4.25 13.28 3.88
CA THR A 21 4.79 14.10 2.80
C THR A 21 4.25 15.53 2.92
N PRO A 22 4.91 16.54 2.30
CA PRO A 22 4.35 17.89 2.26
C PRO A 22 2.90 17.94 1.75
N LEU A 23 2.57 17.14 0.74
CA LEU A 23 1.22 17.05 0.19
C LEU A 23 0.23 16.44 1.19
N ALA A 24 0.62 15.35 1.87
CA ALA A 24 -0.24 14.71 2.86
C ALA A 24 -0.47 15.61 4.07
N ARG A 25 0.55 16.35 4.53
CA ARG A 25 0.40 17.34 5.61
C ARG A 25 -0.56 18.47 5.25
N ALA A 26 -0.55 18.91 3.99
CA ALA A 26 -1.52 19.90 3.50
C ALA A 26 -2.97 19.38 3.44
N ASN A 27 -3.18 18.06 3.57
CA ASN A 27 -4.47 17.39 3.51
C ASN A 27 -4.61 16.35 4.65
N ALA A 28 -4.11 16.69 5.84
CA ALA A 28 -3.89 15.73 6.93
C ALA A 28 -5.17 14.98 7.34
N ASP A 29 -6.29 15.68 7.42
CA ASP A 29 -7.59 15.14 7.84
C ASP A 29 -8.12 14.05 6.92
N LEU A 30 -7.61 13.95 5.68
CA LEU A 30 -7.98 12.91 4.72
C LEU A 30 -6.86 11.89 4.51
N TRP A 31 -5.61 12.35 4.41
CA TRP A 31 -4.49 11.51 3.97
C TRP A 31 -3.76 10.84 5.13
N LEU A 32 -3.62 11.56 6.25
CA LEU A 32 -2.91 11.05 7.42
C LEU A 32 -3.86 10.38 8.41
N SER A 33 -5.12 10.78 8.49
CA SER A 33 -6.16 10.12 9.32
C SER A 33 -6.57 8.74 8.81
N PHE A 34 -6.37 8.43 7.53
CA PHE A 34 -6.76 7.14 6.98
C PHE A 34 -6.07 5.99 7.73
N GLY A 35 -6.82 5.01 8.25
CA GLY A 35 -6.28 3.89 9.03
C GLY A 35 -5.68 4.30 10.39
N GLU A 36 -6.12 5.41 10.98
CA GLU A 36 -5.73 5.85 12.33
C GLU A 36 -6.07 4.82 13.41
N ASP A 37 -7.26 4.24 13.35
CA ASP A 37 -7.71 3.16 14.23
C ASP A 37 -6.77 1.94 14.18
N TYR A 38 -6.31 1.55 12.99
CA TYR A 38 -5.33 0.48 12.83
C TYR A 38 -3.98 0.85 13.46
N ARG A 39 -3.55 2.11 13.32
CA ARG A 39 -2.30 2.59 13.92
C ARG A 39 -2.39 2.66 15.45
N GLU A 40 -3.50 3.14 16.00
CA GLU A 40 -3.74 3.14 17.45
C GLU A 40 -3.72 1.71 18.01
N ALA A 41 -4.36 0.76 17.32
CA ALA A 41 -4.40 -0.64 17.75
C ALA A 41 -3.04 -1.34 17.68
N THR A 42 -2.14 -0.92 16.78
CA THR A 42 -0.83 -1.57 16.55
C THR A 42 0.35 -0.81 17.15
N GLY A 43 0.18 0.45 17.54
CA GLY A 43 1.23 1.32 18.06
C GLY A 43 2.20 1.86 17.00
N ILE A 44 1.93 1.64 15.71
CA ILE A 44 2.78 2.12 14.62
C ILE A 44 2.47 3.58 14.26
N GLN A 45 3.42 4.23 13.58
CA GLN A 45 3.24 5.58 13.06
C GLN A 45 2.95 5.56 11.55
N VAL A 46 2.51 6.71 11.00
CA VAL A 46 2.45 6.89 9.54
C VAL A 46 3.83 6.67 8.92
N HIS A 47 3.86 6.25 7.66
CA HIS A 47 5.12 6.02 6.97
C HIS A 47 5.90 7.31 6.76
N GLN A 48 7.22 7.18 6.69
CA GLN A 48 8.12 8.22 6.19
C GLN A 48 8.43 7.97 4.71
N PRO A 49 8.72 9.02 3.90
CA PRO A 49 9.01 8.88 2.47
C PRO A 49 10.14 7.89 2.17
N GLU A 50 11.15 7.81 3.04
CA GLU A 50 12.29 6.92 2.93
C GLU A 50 11.87 5.45 2.96
N GLN A 51 10.79 5.10 3.65
CA GLN A 51 10.28 3.72 3.67
C GLN A 51 9.74 3.31 2.30
N MET A 52 9.09 4.24 1.57
CA MET A 52 8.70 4.02 0.18
C MET A 52 9.92 3.91 -0.72
N GLY A 53 10.90 4.79 -0.51
CA GLY A 53 12.20 4.75 -1.18
C GLY A 53 12.91 3.40 -1.03
N ASN A 54 12.96 2.86 0.19
CA ASN A 54 13.57 1.58 0.49
C ASN A 54 12.84 0.40 -0.16
N ALA A 55 11.50 0.41 -0.15
CA ALA A 55 10.72 -0.60 -0.86
C ALA A 55 10.99 -0.56 -2.37
N MET A 56 11.04 0.64 -2.97
CA MET A 56 11.39 0.83 -4.38
C MET A 56 12.82 0.39 -4.68
N ALA A 57 13.79 0.70 -3.81
CA ALA A 57 15.17 0.27 -3.96
C ALA A 57 15.28 -1.26 -3.93
N PHE A 58 14.60 -1.92 -2.99
CA PHE A 58 14.56 -3.38 -2.90
C PHE A 58 13.99 -4.00 -4.19
N ILE A 59 12.82 -3.58 -4.66
CA ILE A 59 12.19 -4.18 -5.85
C ILE A 59 12.98 -3.89 -7.14
N ASN A 60 13.86 -2.87 -7.15
CA ASN A 60 14.78 -2.60 -8.24
C ASN A 60 16.16 -3.27 -8.09
N SER A 61 16.46 -3.86 -6.93
CA SER A 61 17.74 -4.52 -6.66
C SER A 61 17.85 -5.93 -7.29
N PRO A 62 19.07 -6.51 -7.37
CA PRO A 62 19.25 -7.91 -7.76
C PRO A 62 18.57 -8.92 -6.85
N ALA A 63 18.32 -8.58 -5.58
CA ALA A 63 17.61 -9.46 -4.64
C ALA A 63 16.16 -9.74 -5.10
N ALA A 64 15.57 -8.81 -5.84
CA ALA A 64 14.21 -8.93 -6.38
C ALA A 64 14.18 -9.44 -7.84
N ARG A 65 15.21 -10.14 -8.32
CA ARG A 65 15.31 -10.59 -9.73
C ARG A 65 14.11 -11.43 -10.20
N GLY A 66 13.48 -12.18 -9.29
CA GLY A 66 12.30 -12.99 -9.56
C GLY A 66 10.96 -12.25 -9.42
N VAL A 67 10.98 -10.99 -8.98
CA VAL A 67 9.78 -10.19 -8.70
C VAL A 67 9.46 -9.31 -9.90
N ASN A 68 8.34 -9.61 -10.55
CA ASN A 68 7.85 -8.89 -11.72
C ASN A 68 6.32 -8.90 -11.78
N GLY A 69 5.72 -7.77 -12.16
CA GLY A 69 4.27 -7.63 -12.34
C GLY A 69 3.48 -7.48 -11.05
N ILE A 70 4.14 -7.27 -9.90
CA ILE A 70 3.44 -7.11 -8.63
C ILE A 70 3.02 -5.65 -8.39
N THR A 71 1.92 -5.49 -7.66
CA THR A 71 1.64 -4.27 -6.90
C THR A 71 1.98 -4.58 -5.45
N LEU A 72 3.10 -4.05 -4.96
CA LEU A 72 3.53 -4.26 -3.59
C LEU A 72 2.80 -3.28 -2.67
N ILE A 73 1.98 -3.78 -1.77
CA ILE A 73 1.34 -2.94 -0.74
C ILE A 73 2.39 -2.62 0.34
N VAL A 74 2.58 -1.33 0.62
CA VAL A 74 3.51 -0.82 1.64
C VAL A 74 2.72 0.04 2.63
N ASP A 75 1.91 -0.60 3.46
CA ASP A 75 0.91 0.03 4.32
C ASP A 75 0.90 -0.52 5.76
N SER A 76 1.99 -1.18 6.17
CA SER A 76 2.08 -1.91 7.44
C SER A 76 1.02 -3.01 7.65
N GLY A 77 0.47 -3.56 6.55
CA GLY A 77 -0.44 -4.69 6.57
C GLY A 77 -1.91 -4.33 6.76
N HIS A 78 -2.26 -3.04 6.81
CA HIS A 78 -3.63 -2.59 7.06
C HIS A 78 -4.65 -3.16 6.06
N ALA A 79 -4.37 -3.07 4.76
CA ALA A 79 -5.27 -3.56 3.72
C ALA A 79 -5.46 -5.08 3.84
N MET A 80 -4.38 -5.84 4.01
CA MET A 80 -4.48 -7.30 4.09
C MET A 80 -5.16 -7.76 5.39
N ALA A 81 -4.88 -7.12 6.53
CA ALA A 81 -5.55 -7.42 7.79
C ALA A 81 -7.06 -7.17 7.71
N SER A 82 -7.45 -6.10 7.02
CA SER A 82 -8.87 -5.77 6.79
C SER A 82 -9.56 -6.79 5.89
N LEU A 83 -8.90 -7.19 4.79
CA LEU A 83 -9.46 -8.12 3.80
C LEU A 83 -9.58 -9.55 4.33
N THR A 84 -8.65 -9.99 5.18
CA THR A 84 -8.72 -11.31 5.83
C THR A 84 -9.56 -11.29 7.11
N ASN A 85 -10.11 -10.14 7.49
CA ASN A 85 -10.90 -9.93 8.71
C ASN A 85 -10.11 -10.10 10.02
N ALA A 86 -8.77 -10.04 9.96
CA ALA A 86 -7.92 -9.93 11.14
C ALA A 86 -8.04 -8.54 11.81
N PHE A 87 -8.39 -7.52 11.04
CA PHE A 87 -8.78 -6.19 11.52
C PHE A 87 -10.18 -5.83 10.98
N PRO A 88 -11.27 -6.23 11.68
CA PRO A 88 -12.63 -6.01 11.21
C PRO A 88 -13.01 -4.55 10.90
N PRO A 89 -12.56 -3.52 11.65
CA PRO A 89 -12.95 -2.13 11.39
C PRO A 89 -12.64 -1.64 9.96
N GLY A 90 -11.49 -2.05 9.40
CA GLY A 90 -11.09 -1.65 8.04
C GLY A 90 -11.78 -2.43 6.91
N LYS A 91 -12.57 -3.47 7.21
CA LYS A 91 -13.12 -4.37 6.19
C LYS A 91 -14.05 -3.67 5.21
N ALA A 92 -14.98 -2.84 5.68
CA ALA A 92 -15.99 -2.21 4.82
C ALA A 92 -15.34 -1.28 3.78
N ILE A 93 -14.40 -0.44 4.21
CA ILE A 93 -13.70 0.47 3.30
C ILE A 93 -12.79 -0.28 2.32
N MET A 94 -12.12 -1.35 2.76
CA MET A 94 -11.27 -2.14 1.87
C MET A 94 -12.08 -2.96 0.87
N ASP A 95 -13.24 -3.49 1.24
CA ASP A 95 -14.14 -4.15 0.31
C ASP A 95 -14.62 -3.17 -0.78
N LEU A 96 -14.90 -1.90 -0.43
CA LEU A 96 -15.22 -0.85 -1.39
C LEU A 96 -14.04 -0.55 -2.32
N ILE A 97 -12.86 -0.22 -1.76
CA ILE A 97 -11.65 0.15 -2.53
C ILE A 97 -11.23 -0.97 -3.49
N THR A 98 -11.39 -2.22 -3.07
CA THR A 98 -10.99 -3.39 -3.87
C THR A 98 -12.09 -3.94 -4.77
N GLY A 99 -13.23 -3.24 -4.89
CA GLY A 99 -14.32 -3.61 -5.79
C GLY A 99 -15.05 -4.89 -5.39
N ARG A 100 -14.99 -5.28 -4.11
CA ARG A 100 -15.75 -6.40 -3.54
C ARG A 100 -17.19 -6.01 -3.18
N VAL A 101 -17.48 -4.71 -3.12
CA VAL A 101 -18.84 -4.17 -3.02
C VAL A 101 -19.33 -3.80 -4.42
N LYS A 102 -20.53 -4.27 -4.79
CA LYS A 102 -21.26 -3.73 -5.95
C LYS A 102 -21.93 -2.43 -5.52
N LEU A 103 -21.56 -1.33 -6.16
CA LEU A 103 -22.33 -0.10 -6.06
C LEU A 103 -23.49 -0.23 -7.05
N ASP A 104 -24.70 -0.37 -6.53
CA ASP A 104 -25.90 -0.29 -7.36
C ASP A 104 -26.01 1.18 -7.83
N ALA A 105 -25.91 1.37 -9.14
CA ALA A 105 -26.04 2.67 -9.81
C ALA A 105 -27.50 2.95 -10.17
#